data_AF-A0A7C7FZC6-F1
#
_entry.id   AF-A0A7C7FZC6-F1
#
_cell.length_a   1.000
_cell.length_b   1.000
_cell.length_c   1.000
_cell.angle_alpha   90.00
_cell.angle_beta   90.00
_cell.angle_gamma   90.00
#
_symmetry.space_group_name_H-M   'P 1'
#
loop_
_entity.id
_entity.type
_entity.pdbx_description
1 polymer ?
#
loop_
_entity_poly.entity_id
_entity_poly.type
_entity_poly.pdbx_seq_one_letter_code
_entity_poly.pdbx_strand_id
1 'polypeptide(L)'
;MKIKIAFYKGRGDFINAIVRWWTKSVYSHAELILPDDTTWISISPSFKSKIIRRLNLDVKYSEWDFIEIEITPEQYEVILEFFEETEGQGYDWIGMLLSQFLPCKIKHRERWYCSEWIAYALRIACVFDWRKMKMYDRHDLSPSALHELIKNCQN
;
A
#
# COMPACT_ATOMS: atom_id res chain seq x y z
N MET A 1 -5.21 12.65 14.88
CA MET A 1 -4.81 13.26 13.58
C MET A 1 -5.17 12.26 12.49
N LYS A 2 -5.14 12.63 11.21
CA LYS A 2 -5.61 11.74 10.15
C LYS A 2 -4.53 11.44 9.13
N ILE A 3 -4.48 10.20 8.68
CA ILE A 3 -3.81 9.81 7.43
C ILE A 3 -4.87 9.38 6.43
N LYS A 4 -4.55 9.36 5.14
CA LYS A 4 -5.45 8.84 4.11
C LYS A 4 -4.75 7.79 3.29
N ILE A 5 -5.49 6.79 2.83
CA ILE A 5 -4.99 5.84 1.84
C ILE A 5 -5.75 6.09 0.55
N ALA A 6 -5.00 6.44 -0.49
CA ALA A 6 -5.51 6.71 -1.81
C ALA A 6 -5.36 5.47 -2.69
N PHE A 7 -6.46 5.01 -3.27
CA PHE A 7 -6.53 3.85 -4.16
C PHE A 7 -6.81 4.29 -5.58
N TYR A 8 -5.88 4.01 -6.50
CA TYR A 8 -5.99 4.47 -7.88
C TYR A 8 -6.90 3.56 -8.71
N LYS A 9 -7.96 4.15 -9.28
CA LYS A 9 -8.91 3.53 -10.22
C LYS A 9 -8.61 3.85 -11.69
N GLY A 10 -7.80 4.87 -11.96
CA GLY A 10 -7.67 5.46 -13.29
C GLY A 10 -7.14 4.50 -14.37
N ARG A 11 -7.46 4.80 -15.63
CA ARG A 11 -6.97 4.10 -16.83
C ARG A 11 -5.52 4.53 -17.16
N GLY A 12 -4.60 4.41 -16.21
CA GLY A 12 -3.16 4.53 -16.51
C GLY A 12 -2.67 3.38 -17.39
N ASP A 13 -1.43 3.53 -17.91
CA ASP A 13 -0.71 2.69 -18.88
C ASP A 13 -0.99 1.18 -18.88
N PHE A 14 -0.66 0.50 -19.99
CA PHE A 14 -0.81 -0.95 -20.22
C PHE A 14 -0.42 -1.83 -19.01
N ILE A 15 0.57 -1.41 -18.21
CA ILE A 15 1.01 -2.06 -16.96
C ILE A 15 -0.09 -2.03 -15.87
N ASN A 16 -0.80 -0.92 -15.69
CA ASN A 16 -1.94 -0.83 -14.74
C ASN A 16 -3.09 -1.74 -15.16
N ALA A 17 -3.32 -1.90 -16.47
CA ALA A 17 -4.32 -2.84 -16.98
C ALA A 17 -3.92 -4.29 -16.71
N ILE A 18 -2.63 -4.64 -16.88
CA ILE A 18 -2.09 -5.96 -16.54
C ILE A 18 -2.20 -6.22 -15.04
N VAL A 19 -1.86 -5.26 -14.17
CA VAL A 19 -1.96 -5.42 -12.70
C VAL A 19 -3.41 -5.67 -12.27
N ARG A 20 -4.38 -4.89 -12.77
CA ARG A 20 -5.81 -5.11 -12.46
C ARG A 20 -6.32 -6.46 -12.96
N TRP A 21 -5.94 -6.83 -14.18
CA TRP A 21 -6.36 -8.10 -14.76
C TRP A 21 -5.76 -9.30 -14.01
N TRP A 22 -4.49 -9.21 -13.60
CA TRP A 22 -3.79 -10.28 -12.88
C TRP A 22 -4.27 -10.42 -11.43
N THR A 23 -4.51 -9.30 -10.74
CA THR A 23 -4.93 -9.30 -9.33
C THR A 23 -6.44 -9.36 -9.14
N LYS A 24 -7.24 -9.27 -10.22
CA LYS A 24 -8.70 -9.08 -10.19
C LYS A 24 -9.14 -7.88 -9.33
N SER A 25 -8.24 -6.93 -9.11
CA SER A 25 -8.44 -5.73 -8.29
C SER A 25 -9.02 -4.61 -9.15
N VAL A 26 -9.97 -3.87 -8.60
CA VAL A 26 -10.47 -2.62 -9.22
C VAL A 26 -9.38 -1.55 -9.20
N TYR A 27 -8.52 -1.59 -8.18
CA TYR A 27 -7.43 -0.65 -7.98
C TYR A 27 -6.12 -1.20 -8.53
N SER A 28 -5.35 -0.38 -9.26
CA SER A 28 -4.02 -0.76 -9.75
C SER A 28 -2.88 -0.32 -8.84
N HIS A 29 -3.14 0.62 -7.93
CA HIS A 29 -2.13 1.23 -7.08
C HIS A 29 -2.73 1.77 -5.78
N ALA A 30 -1.92 1.88 -4.74
CA ALA A 30 -2.29 2.49 -3.46
C ALA A 30 -1.16 3.38 -2.95
N GLU A 31 -1.50 4.52 -2.35
CA GLU A 31 -0.54 5.46 -1.75
C GLU A 31 -1.01 5.89 -0.37
N LEU A 32 -0.06 6.17 0.52
CA LEU A 32 -0.34 6.69 1.86
C LEU A 32 -0.13 8.21 1.87
N ILE A 33 -1.15 8.95 2.28
CA ILE A 33 -1.13 10.41 2.42
C ILE A 33 -0.92 10.74 3.89
N LEU A 34 0.07 11.59 4.16
CA LEU A 34 0.40 12.06 5.49
C LEU A 34 -0.61 13.13 5.97
N PRO A 35 -0.61 13.49 7.27
CA PRO A 35 -1.59 14.42 7.84
C PRO A 35 -1.63 15.84 7.24
N ASP A 36 -0.64 16.20 6.43
CA ASP A 36 -0.58 17.47 5.69
C ASP A 36 -1.39 17.45 4.38
N ASP A 37 -2.04 16.33 4.04
CA ASP A 37 -2.83 16.09 2.83
C ASP A 37 -2.12 16.27 1.48
N THR A 38 -0.84 16.64 1.51
CA THR A 38 -0.06 17.02 0.33
C THR A 38 1.17 16.14 0.15
N THR A 39 1.65 15.50 1.21
CA THR A 39 2.77 14.57 1.17
C THR A 39 2.27 13.13 1.02
N TRP A 40 2.69 12.48 -0.05
CA TRP A 40 2.28 11.13 -0.42
C TRP A 40 3.50 10.19 -0.39
N ILE A 41 3.38 9.06 0.29
CA ILE A 41 4.32 7.94 0.23
C ILE A 41 3.82 6.97 -0.84
N SER A 42 4.65 6.76 -1.86
CA SER A 42 4.30 5.98 -3.05
C SER A 42 5.37 4.95 -3.38
N ILE A 43 4.91 3.80 -3.87
CA ILE A 43 5.75 2.72 -4.40
C ILE A 43 5.15 2.29 -5.74
N SER A 44 5.63 2.88 -6.84
CA SER A 44 5.08 2.59 -8.17
C SER A 44 5.44 1.16 -8.62
N PRO A 45 4.67 0.51 -9.51
CA PRO A 45 5.03 -0.80 -10.05
C PRO A 45 6.30 -0.76 -10.92
N SER A 46 6.67 0.34 -11.56
CA SER A 46 7.75 0.42 -12.57
C SER A 46 9.06 -0.29 -12.17
N PHE A 47 9.80 -0.88 -13.12
CA PHE A 47 11.05 -1.65 -12.88
C PHE A 47 12.18 -0.89 -12.13
N LYS A 48 12.06 0.42 -11.96
CA LYS A 48 13.00 1.29 -11.21
C LYS A 48 12.40 1.87 -9.93
N SER A 49 11.20 1.46 -9.56
CA SER A 49 10.45 2.10 -8.49
C SER A 49 11.10 1.86 -7.15
N LYS A 50 11.25 2.98 -6.44
CA LYS A 50 11.68 3.04 -5.06
C LYS A 50 10.53 3.52 -4.21
N ILE A 51 10.55 3.18 -2.92
CA ILE A 51 9.72 3.86 -1.94
C ILE A 51 10.18 5.30 -1.87
N ILE A 52 9.28 6.24 -2.15
CA ILE A 52 9.58 7.67 -2.18
C ILE A 52 8.50 8.47 -1.47
N ARG A 53 8.92 9.62 -0.94
CA ARG A 53 8.02 10.70 -0.56
C ARG A 53 7.89 11.68 -1.72
N ARG A 54 6.66 12.03 -2.09
CA ARG A 54 6.38 13.04 -3.12
C ARG A 54 5.35 14.04 -2.66
N LEU A 55 5.53 15.29 -3.06
CA LEU A 55 4.50 16.31 -2.91
C LEU A 55 3.51 16.18 -4.08
N ASN A 56 2.21 16.11 -3.77
CA ASN A 56 1.17 15.98 -4.78
C ASN A 56 0.14 17.12 -4.62
N LEU A 57 0.22 18.11 -5.53
CA LEU A 57 -0.59 19.32 -5.47
C LEU A 57 -1.74 19.34 -6.50
N ASP A 58 -1.70 18.47 -7.51
CA ASP A 58 -2.69 18.41 -8.60
C ASP A 58 -3.32 17.01 -8.69
N VAL A 59 -4.17 16.71 -7.71
CA VAL A 59 -4.81 15.41 -7.56
C VAL A 59 -6.11 15.39 -8.36
N LYS A 60 -6.18 14.52 -9.37
CA LYS A 60 -7.43 14.22 -10.07
C LYS A 60 -8.31 13.29 -9.23
N TYR A 61 -9.04 13.85 -8.27
CA TYR A 61 -9.86 13.09 -7.31
C TYR A 61 -10.82 12.05 -7.93
N SER A 62 -11.30 12.28 -9.16
CA SER A 62 -12.16 11.33 -9.87
C SER A 62 -11.50 9.98 -10.17
N GLU A 63 -10.16 9.93 -10.24
CA GLU A 63 -9.39 8.71 -10.51
C GLU A 63 -9.00 7.94 -9.25
N TRP A 64 -9.33 8.45 -8.06
CA TRP A 64 -8.91 7.88 -6.78
C TRP A 64 -10.11 7.61 -5.87
N ASP A 65 -9.99 6.59 -5.03
CA ASP A 65 -10.81 6.42 -3.83
C ASP A 65 -9.94 6.70 -2.62
N PHE A 66 -10.50 7.28 -1.57
CA PHE A 66 -9.76 7.63 -0.35
C PHE A 66 -10.43 6.99 0.85
N ILE A 67 -9.62 6.43 1.76
CA ILE A 67 -10.05 6.05 3.09
C ILE A 67 -9.27 6.88 4.10
N GLU A 68 -9.98 7.63 4.95
CA GLU A 68 -9.37 8.33 6.09
C GLU A 68 -9.22 7.40 7.29
N ILE A 69 -8.11 7.51 8.01
CA ILE A 69 -7.86 6.75 9.25
C ILE A 69 -7.38 7.72 10.32
N GLU A 70 -8.06 7.70 11.48
CA GLU A 70 -7.61 8.41 12.68
C GLU A 70 -6.42 7.66 13.29
N ILE A 71 -5.35 8.39 13.59
CA ILE A 71 -4.15 7.89 14.26
C ILE A 71 -3.70 8.85 15.37
N THR A 72 -2.96 8.30 16.34
CA THR A 72 -2.28 9.09 17.38
C THR A 72 -0.92 9.62 16.88
N PRO A 73 -0.33 10.63 17.54
CA PRO A 73 1.02 11.10 17.22
C PRO A 73 2.08 9.99 17.25
N GLU A 74 2.00 9.07 18.21
CA GLU A 74 2.96 7.97 18.37
C GLU A 74 2.85 6.97 17.21
N GLN A 75 1.63 6.69 16.74
CA GLN A 75 1.41 5.85 15.57
C GLN A 75 1.96 6.50 14.29
N TYR A 76 1.83 7.82 14.18
CA TYR A 76 2.38 8.59 13.08
C TYR A 76 3.92 8.52 13.06
N GLU A 77 4.56 8.67 14.21
CA GLU A 77 6.02 8.53 14.34
C GLU A 77 6.50 7.14 13.88
N VAL A 78 5.86 6.06 14.32
CA VAL A 78 6.22 4.70 13.89
C VAL A 78 6.08 4.51 12.38
N ILE A 79 5.05 5.09 11.75
CA ILE A 79 4.88 5.05 10.29
C ILE A 79 6.02 5.79 9.59
N LEU A 80 6.44 6.93 10.12
CA LEU A 80 7.56 7.71 9.55
C LEU A 80 8.90 7.00 9.74
N GLU A 81 9.19 6.46 10.92
CA GLU A 81 10.40 5.66 11.17
C GLU A 81 10.50 4.50 10.18
N PHE A 82 9.40 3.77 9.99
CA PHE A 82 9.35 2.69 9.01
C PHE A 82 9.54 3.18 7.57
N PHE A 83 9.00 4.34 7.23
CA PHE A 83 9.28 4.97 5.94
C PHE A 83 10.75 5.32 5.79
N GLU A 84 11.39 5.95 6.78
CA GLU A 84 12.81 6.31 6.74
C GLU A 84 13.72 5.08 6.61
N GLU A 85 13.39 3.98 7.29
CA GLU A 85 14.11 2.71 7.17
C GLU A 85 13.97 2.05 5.78
N THR A 86 12.85 2.30 5.10
CA THR A 86 12.50 1.63 3.83
C THR A 86 12.59 2.53 2.61
N GLU A 87 12.84 3.83 2.78
CA GLU A 87 13.00 4.79 1.71
C GLU A 87 14.13 4.35 0.76
N GLY A 88 13.87 4.40 -0.54
CA GLY A 88 14.85 4.01 -1.53
C GLY A 88 14.94 2.50 -1.84
N GLN A 89 14.26 1.62 -1.08
CA GLN A 89 14.17 0.18 -1.37
C GLN A 89 13.31 -0.10 -2.63
N GLY A 90 13.62 -1.17 -3.38
CA GLY A 90 13.02 -1.49 -4.70
C GLY A 90 11.70 -2.29 -4.66
N TYR A 91 11.13 -2.66 -5.82
CA TYR A 91 9.85 -3.39 -5.95
C TYR A 91 10.00 -4.89 -6.28
N ASP A 92 9.21 -5.81 -5.69
CA ASP A 92 9.38 -7.28 -5.83
C ASP A 92 8.60 -7.93 -6.97
N TRP A 93 9.12 -7.75 -8.17
CA TRP A 93 8.59 -8.43 -9.35
C TRP A 93 8.75 -9.96 -9.29
N ILE A 94 9.78 -10.48 -8.61
CA ILE A 94 10.10 -11.92 -8.61
C ILE A 94 9.30 -12.65 -7.53
N GLY A 95 9.18 -12.05 -6.33
CA GLY A 95 8.26 -12.54 -5.29
C GLY A 95 6.80 -12.58 -5.77
N MET A 96 6.40 -11.66 -6.66
CA MET A 96 5.03 -11.59 -7.20
C MET A 96 4.73 -12.77 -8.09
N LEU A 97 5.67 -13.07 -8.99
CA LEU A 97 5.52 -14.15 -9.95
C LEU A 97 5.66 -15.52 -9.25
N LEU A 98 6.57 -15.67 -8.28
CA LEU A 98 6.83 -16.96 -7.64
C LEU A 98 5.82 -17.34 -6.55
N SER A 99 5.23 -16.39 -5.83
CA SER A 99 4.22 -16.66 -4.80
C SER A 99 2.93 -17.28 -5.33
N GLN A 100 2.69 -17.22 -6.64
CA GLN A 100 1.56 -17.83 -7.31
C GLN A 100 1.81 -19.29 -7.74
N PHE A 101 3.07 -19.71 -7.90
CA PHE A 101 3.43 -21.04 -8.41
C PHE A 101 4.10 -21.96 -7.37
N LEU A 102 4.52 -21.46 -6.21
CA LEU A 102 5.18 -22.25 -5.17
C LEU A 102 4.60 -21.94 -3.77
N PRO A 103 4.27 -22.96 -2.95
CA PRO A 103 3.84 -22.77 -1.56
C PRO A 103 4.98 -22.29 -0.63
N CYS A 104 6.21 -22.20 -1.15
CA CYS A 104 7.37 -21.67 -0.45
C CYS A 104 7.56 -20.18 -0.78
N LYS A 105 7.43 -19.32 0.25
CA LYS A 105 7.73 -17.89 0.17
C LYS A 105 9.24 -17.67 0.01
N ILE A 106 9.73 -17.59 -1.23
CA ILE A 106 11.07 -17.04 -1.50
C ILE A 106 10.91 -15.51 -1.51
N LYS A 107 10.94 -14.90 -0.32
CA LYS A 107 10.91 -13.45 -0.16
C LYS A 107 12.32 -12.90 -0.40
N HIS A 108 12.48 -12.00 -1.37
CA HIS A 108 13.64 -11.11 -1.35
C HIS A 108 13.38 -10.03 -0.29
N ARG A 109 14.31 -9.88 0.66
CA ARG A 109 14.13 -9.05 1.87
C ARG A 109 13.91 -7.55 1.61
N GLU A 110 14.15 -7.07 0.39
CA GLU A 110 14.33 -5.64 0.10
C GLU A 110 13.28 -5.08 -0.87
N ARG A 111 12.11 -5.71 -0.95
CA ARG A 111 11.17 -5.41 -2.01
C ARG A 111 9.69 -5.48 -1.59
N TRP A 112 8.90 -4.47 -1.98
CA TRP A 112 7.54 -4.23 -1.46
C TRP A 112 6.49 -3.97 -2.55
N TYR A 113 5.27 -4.49 -2.39
CA TYR A 113 4.08 -3.95 -3.07
C TYR A 113 3.59 -2.69 -2.38
N CYS A 114 2.96 -1.78 -3.13
CA CYS A 114 2.38 -0.57 -2.56
C CYS A 114 1.38 -0.88 -1.44
N SER A 115 0.46 -1.81 -1.66
CA SER A 115 -0.53 -2.23 -0.67
C SER A 115 0.05 -3.07 0.46
N GLU A 116 1.08 -3.89 0.21
CA GLU A 116 1.76 -4.66 1.27
C GLU A 116 2.52 -3.74 2.23
N TRP A 117 3.25 -2.76 1.70
CA TRP A 117 3.98 -1.80 2.50
C TRP A 117 3.04 -1.00 3.40
N ILE A 118 1.93 -0.50 2.83
CA ILE A 118 0.91 0.24 3.60
C ILE A 118 0.30 -0.66 4.68
N ALA A 119 -0.06 -1.90 4.35
CA ALA A 119 -0.60 -2.83 5.33
C ALA A 119 0.39 -3.14 6.46
N TYR A 120 1.68 -3.29 6.13
CA TYR A 120 2.72 -3.53 7.12
C TYR A 120 2.94 -2.31 8.02
N ALA A 121 3.03 -1.10 7.44
CA ALA A 121 3.15 0.16 8.18
C ALA A 121 2.01 0.33 9.19
N LEU A 122 0.75 0.11 8.77
CA LEU A 122 -0.41 0.16 9.66
C LEU A 122 -0.35 -0.88 10.79
N ARG A 123 0.18 -2.08 10.49
CA ARG A 123 0.30 -3.16 11.45
C ARG A 123 1.33 -2.85 12.54
N ILE A 124 2.54 -2.44 12.15
CA ILE A 124 3.61 -2.17 13.13
C ILE A 124 3.29 -0.94 13.98
N ALA A 125 2.61 0.06 13.40
CA ALA A 125 2.08 1.20 14.13
C ALA A 125 0.83 0.86 14.96
N CYS A 126 0.37 -0.40 14.95
CA CYS A 126 -0.80 -0.85 15.70
C CYS A 126 -2.05 0.00 15.46
N VAL A 127 -2.24 0.49 14.22
CA VAL A 127 -3.39 1.33 13.83
C VAL A 127 -4.70 0.56 13.95
N PHE A 128 -4.65 -0.75 13.64
CA PHE A 128 -5.76 -1.66 13.83
C PHE A 128 -5.35 -2.84 14.71
N ASP A 129 -6.28 -3.30 15.56
CA ASP A 129 -6.08 -4.52 16.34
C ASP A 129 -5.84 -5.71 15.38
N TRP A 130 -4.84 -6.54 15.69
CA TRP A 130 -4.51 -7.71 14.87
C TRP A 130 -5.70 -8.66 14.67
N ARG A 131 -6.64 -8.71 15.64
CA ARG A 131 -7.89 -9.48 15.58
C ARG A 131 -8.86 -8.96 14.53
N LYS A 132 -8.82 -7.65 14.25
CA LYS A 132 -9.58 -7.01 13.17
C LYS A 132 -8.86 -7.15 11.83
N MET A 133 -7.56 -6.87 11.82
CA MET A 133 -6.77 -6.85 10.60
C MET A 133 -6.56 -8.25 9.98
N LYS A 134 -6.47 -9.29 10.81
CA LYS A 134 -6.32 -10.72 10.44
C LYS A 134 -5.34 -10.99 9.28
N MET A 135 -4.23 -10.24 9.23
CA MET A 135 -3.25 -10.36 8.14
C MET A 135 -2.60 -11.74 8.02
N TYR A 136 -2.65 -12.56 9.08
CA TYR A 136 -2.03 -13.89 9.12
C TYR A 136 -2.72 -14.93 8.22
N ASP A 137 -3.97 -14.67 7.82
CA ASP A 137 -4.81 -15.58 7.01
C ASP A 137 -4.93 -15.11 5.55
N ARG A 138 -4.29 -13.98 5.21
CA ARG A 138 -4.40 -13.35 3.88
C ARG A 138 -3.22 -13.77 3.01
N HIS A 139 -3.51 -14.48 1.92
CA HIS A 139 -2.54 -14.76 0.87
C HIS A 139 -2.47 -13.67 -0.20
N ASP A 140 -3.55 -12.89 -0.37
CA ASP A 140 -3.61 -11.74 -1.27
C ASP A 140 -3.57 -10.43 -0.49
N LEU A 141 -2.64 -9.55 -0.86
CA LEU A 141 -2.51 -8.18 -0.38
C LEU A 141 -2.57 -7.19 -1.54
N SER A 142 -3.35 -7.48 -2.57
CA SER A 142 -3.68 -6.55 -3.65
C SER A 142 -4.27 -5.24 -3.12
N PRO A 143 -4.23 -4.14 -3.88
CA PRO A 143 -4.86 -2.88 -3.49
C PRO A 143 -6.35 -3.01 -3.13
N SER A 144 -7.13 -3.83 -3.85
CA SER A 144 -8.52 -4.15 -3.47
C SER A 144 -8.61 -4.92 -2.15
N ALA A 145 -7.75 -5.92 -1.91
CA ALA A 145 -7.74 -6.64 -0.65
C ALA A 145 -7.39 -5.74 0.54
N LEU A 146 -6.45 -4.81 0.37
CA LEU A 146 -6.11 -3.78 1.36
C LEU A 146 -7.31 -2.86 1.64
N HIS A 147 -7.94 -2.36 0.59
CA HIS A 147 -9.12 -1.49 0.70
C HIS A 147 -10.25 -2.17 1.51
N GLU A 148 -10.58 -3.42 1.18
CA GLU A 148 -11.58 -4.20 1.93
C GLU A 148 -11.16 -4.45 3.39
N LEU A 149 -9.89 -4.78 3.61
CA LEU A 149 -9.35 -5.03 4.94
C LEU A 149 -9.48 -3.79 5.83
N ILE A 150 -9.14 -2.61 5.34
CA ILE A 150 -9.26 -1.36 6.11
C ILE A 150 -10.73 -1.05 6.39
N LYS A 151 -11.61 -1.16 5.39
CA LYS A 151 -13.05 -0.95 5.59
C LYS A 151 -13.63 -1.86 6.67
N ASN A 152 -13.23 -3.13 6.68
CA ASN A 152 -13.69 -4.08 7.70
C ASN A 152 -13.14 -3.78 9.10
N CYS A 153 -11.97 -3.15 9.22
CA CYS A 153 -11.44 -2.74 10.51
C CYS A 153 -12.15 -1.51 11.11
N GLN A 154 -12.71 -0.65 10.26
CA GLN A 154 -13.42 0.58 10.65
C GLN A 154 -14.89 0.35 11.00
N ASN A 155 -15.50 -0.69 10.44
CA ASN A 155 -16.80 -1.19 10.87
C ASN A 155 -16.71 -1.95 12.22
#